data_AF-A0A7S0Q5I9-F1
#
_entry.id   AF-A0A7S0Q5I9-F1
#
_cell.length_a   1.000
_cell.length_b   1.000
_cell.length_c   1.000
_cell.angle_alpha   90.00
_cell.angle_beta   90.00
_cell.angle_gamma   90.00
#
_symmetry.space_group_name_H-M   'P 1'
#
loop_
_entity.id
_entity.type
_entity.pdbx_description
1 polymer ?
#
loop_
_entity_poly.entity_id
_entity_poly.type
_entity_poly.pdbx_seq_one_letter_code
_entity_poly.pdbx_strand_id
1 'polypeptide(L)'
;ENIVMDAPEQFAVWIGPAQQCDGCELSDICSTDGGPCSLCWPTVPGTHCNAPANAFFTNITLRNITINNPKKSAGVILANSSSPMVNVVFEDVVVNNPASGAFGD
;
A
#
# COMPACT_ATOMS: atom_id res chain seq x y z
N GLU A 1 7.56 8.19 12.52
CA GLU A 1 8.73 7.58 13.19
C GLU A 1 8.37 7.17 14.61
N ASN A 2 9.14 6.27 15.25
CA ASN A 2 8.98 5.82 16.63
C ASN A 2 7.61 5.17 16.90
N ILE A 3 7.24 4.20 16.06
CA ILE A 3 5.93 3.55 16.11
C ILE A 3 6.09 2.06 16.40
N VAL A 4 5.28 1.54 17.32
CA VAL A 4 5.08 0.10 17.49
C VAL A 4 3.64 -0.22 17.14
N MET A 5 3.44 -1.14 16.21
CA MET A 5 2.13 -1.64 15.80
C MET A 5 2.02 -3.12 16.16
N ASP A 6 1.06 -3.45 17.02
CA ASP A 6 0.77 -4.83 17.41
C ASP A 6 -0.48 -5.34 16.69
N ALA A 7 -0.32 -6.45 15.97
CA ALA A 7 -1.36 -7.15 15.25
C ALA A 7 -2.25 -6.25 14.35
N PRO A 8 -1.70 -5.37 13.50
CA PRO A 8 -2.51 -4.53 12.62
C PRO A 8 -3.37 -5.40 11.69
N GLU A 9 -4.66 -5.06 11.62
CA GLU A 9 -5.66 -5.78 10.83
C GLU A 9 -5.63 -5.43 9.33
N GLN A 10 -5.05 -4.27 9.00
CA GLN A 10 -4.85 -3.78 7.64
C GLN A 10 -3.35 -3.66 7.32
N PHE A 11 -3.00 -3.12 6.15
CA PHE A 11 -1.61 -2.82 5.81
C PHE A 11 -1.01 -1.85 6.83
N ALA A 12 0.03 -2.30 7.54
CA ALA A 12 0.66 -1.49 8.58
C ALA A 12 1.38 -0.26 7.99
N VAL A 13 1.92 -0.41 6.78
CA VAL A 13 2.46 0.68 5.97
C VAL A 13 1.69 0.77 4.66
N TRP A 14 1.14 1.93 4.36
CA TRP A 14 0.58 2.25 3.05
C TRP A 14 1.26 3.51 2.50
N ILE A 15 1.97 3.37 1.38
CA ILE A 15 2.48 4.51 0.62
C ILE A 15 1.94 4.37 -0.80
N GLY A 16 1.07 5.28 -1.19
CA GLY A 16 0.45 5.24 -2.51
C GLY A 16 -0.88 5.98 -2.52
N PRO A 17 -1.52 6.05 -3.70
CA PRO A 17 -2.83 6.66 -3.87
C PRO A 17 -3.86 6.10 -2.87
N ALA A 18 -4.85 6.92 -2.52
CA ALA A 18 -5.91 6.47 -1.64
C ALA A 18 -6.68 5.30 -2.28
N GLN A 19 -6.85 4.23 -1.50
CA GLN A 19 -7.79 3.19 -1.86
C GLN A 19 -9.19 3.70 -1.59
N GLN A 20 -9.97 3.89 -2.64
CA GLN A 20 -11.41 4.09 -2.52
C GLN A 20 -12.06 3.16 -3.54
N CYS A 21 -13.13 2.53 -3.11
CA CYS A 21 -13.82 1.48 -3.84
C CYS A 21 -15.32 1.71 -3.65
N ASP A 22 -15.82 2.80 -4.24
CA ASP A 22 -17.23 3.13 -4.20
C ASP A 22 -17.95 2.37 -5.33
N GLY A 23 -18.25 1.09 -5.10
CA GLY A 23 -19.01 0.26 -6.03
C GLY A 23 -18.29 -0.95 -6.63
N CYS A 24 -17.04 -1.22 -6.25
CA CYS A 24 -16.41 -2.50 -6.54
C CYS A 24 -16.78 -3.54 -5.47
N GLU A 25 -17.01 -4.78 -5.89
CA GLU A 25 -17.19 -5.91 -4.99
C GLU A 25 -15.89 -6.14 -4.20
N LEU A 26 -15.97 -6.26 -2.86
CA LEU A 26 -14.82 -6.54 -1.99
C LEU A 26 -14.09 -7.85 -2.34
N SER A 27 -14.70 -8.68 -3.19
CA SER A 27 -14.13 -9.92 -3.72
C SER A 27 -13.18 -9.72 -4.90
N ASP A 28 -13.15 -8.54 -5.52
CA ASP A 28 -12.26 -8.23 -6.64
C ASP A 28 -11.27 -7.11 -6.27
N ILE A 29 -10.17 -7.54 -5.64
CA ILE A 29 -9.06 -6.68 -5.24
C ILE A 29 -8.39 -5.97 -6.43
N CYS A 30 -8.58 -6.52 -7.63
CA CYS A 30 -8.08 -5.98 -8.88
C CYS A 30 -9.14 -5.22 -9.68
N SER A 31 -10.34 -4.98 -9.12
CA SER A 31 -11.50 -4.52 -9.88
C SER A 31 -11.21 -3.35 -10.82
N THR A 32 -11.74 -3.47 -12.02
CA THR A 32 -11.74 -2.44 -13.07
C THR A 32 -12.98 -1.55 -13.02
N ASP A 33 -13.94 -1.85 -12.15
CA ASP A 33 -15.35 -1.48 -12.33
C ASP A 33 -15.84 -0.34 -11.42
N GLY A 34 -14.97 0.62 -11.06
CA GLY A 34 -15.42 1.94 -10.59
C GLY A 34 -14.80 2.48 -9.30
N GLY A 35 -13.84 1.79 -8.70
CA GLY A 35 -13.01 2.37 -7.64
C GLY A 35 -11.96 3.33 -8.23
N PRO A 36 -11.66 4.50 -7.61
CA PRO A 36 -10.62 5.39 -8.10
C PRO A 36 -9.23 4.76 -8.21
N CYS A 37 -8.85 3.75 -7.43
CA CYS A 37 -7.54 3.09 -7.52
C CYS A 37 -7.55 1.59 -7.14
N SER A 38 -7.26 0.72 -8.11
CA SER A 38 -7.11 -0.74 -7.94
C SER A 38 -5.77 -1.11 -7.30
N LEU A 39 -5.71 -2.19 -6.50
CA LEU A 39 -4.45 -2.72 -5.93
C LEU A 39 -3.54 -3.33 -6.98
N CYS A 40 -4.11 -3.75 -8.10
CA CYS A 40 -3.38 -4.45 -9.15
C CYS A 40 -2.85 -3.49 -10.22
N TRP A 41 -3.21 -2.21 -10.13
CA TRP A 41 -2.58 -1.15 -10.90
C TRP A 41 -1.15 -0.90 -10.40
N PRO A 42 -0.17 -0.61 -11.27
CA PRO A 42 -0.27 -0.49 -12.72
C PRO A 42 0.01 -1.81 -13.48
N THR A 43 0.14 -2.93 -12.76
CA THR A 43 0.70 -4.18 -13.30
C THR A 43 -0.30 -4.97 -14.14
N VAL A 44 -1.58 -4.99 -13.77
CA VAL A 44 -2.62 -5.75 -14.48
C VAL A 44 -3.30 -4.86 -15.54
N PRO A 45 -3.29 -5.26 -16.82
CA PRO A 45 -3.96 -4.50 -17.89
C PRO A 45 -5.45 -4.27 -17.61
N GLY A 46 -5.93 -3.06 -17.89
CA GLY A 46 -7.33 -2.67 -17.65
C GLY A 46 -7.60 -2.10 -16.26
N THR A 47 -6.73 -2.37 -15.28
CA THR A 47 -6.80 -1.72 -13.97
C THR A 47 -6.34 -0.27 -14.05
N HIS A 48 -6.92 0.60 -13.23
CA HIS A 48 -6.61 2.02 -13.25
C HIS A 48 -6.46 2.60 -11.84
N CYS A 49 -5.81 3.75 -11.79
CA CYS A 49 -5.74 4.60 -10.61
C CYS A 49 -5.78 6.06 -11.03
N ASN A 50 -6.85 6.75 -10.64
CA ASN A 50 -7.16 8.14 -10.92
C ASN A 50 -6.42 9.06 -9.95
N ALA A 51 -5.11 8.86 -9.80
CA ALA A 51 -4.28 9.76 -9.01
C ALA A 51 -4.29 11.16 -9.65
N PRO A 52 -4.43 12.25 -8.85
CA PRO A 52 -4.37 13.60 -9.39
C PRO A 52 -3.05 13.85 -10.14
N ALA A 53 -3.13 14.65 -11.21
CA ALA A 53 -1.92 15.09 -11.91
C ALA A 53 -0.98 15.80 -10.92
N ASN A 54 0.31 15.45 -10.96
CA ASN A 54 1.34 15.95 -10.05
C ASN A 54 1.19 15.54 -8.57
N ALA A 55 0.40 14.51 -8.25
CA ALA A 55 0.43 13.89 -6.93
C ALA A 55 1.65 12.97 -6.82
N PHE A 56 2.72 13.46 -6.19
CA PHE A 56 3.96 12.71 -6.01
C PHE A 56 4.20 12.37 -4.54
N PHE A 57 4.62 11.13 -4.30
CA PHE A 57 5.15 10.69 -3.01
C PHE A 57 6.67 10.84 -3.05
N THR A 58 7.19 11.87 -2.39
CA THR A 58 8.64 12.14 -2.37
C THR A 58 9.14 12.44 -0.97
N ASN A 59 10.40 12.10 -0.70
CA ASN A 59 11.10 12.41 0.56
C ASN A 59 10.39 11.83 1.80
N ILE A 60 9.96 10.57 1.71
CA ILE A 60 9.28 9.86 2.80
C ILE A 60 10.32 9.04 3.55
N THR A 61 10.49 9.29 4.84
CA THR A 61 11.33 8.46 5.72
C THR A 61 10.46 7.81 6.78
N LEU A 62 10.46 6.48 6.80
CA LEU A 62 9.91 5.68 7.88
C LEU A 62 11.06 5.25 8.78
N ARG A 63 11.11 5.83 9.99
CA ARG A 63 12.19 5.61 10.97
C ARG A 63 11.68 4.94 12.24
N ASN A 64 12.42 3.94 12.73
CA ASN A 64 12.18 3.29 14.02
C ASN A 64 10.72 2.81 14.14
N ILE A 65 10.35 1.87 13.28
CA ILE A 65 8.99 1.30 13.23
C ILE A 65 9.09 -0.20 13.45
N THR A 66 8.36 -0.70 14.45
CA THR A 66 8.24 -2.14 14.71
C THR A 66 6.81 -2.59 14.44
N ILE A 67 6.63 -3.55 13.55
CA ILE A 67 5.35 -4.16 13.18
C ILE A 67 5.35 -5.60 13.66
N ASN A 68 4.49 -5.94 14.62
CA ASN A 68 4.43 -7.28 15.21
C ASN A 68 3.17 -8.01 14.75
N ASN A 69 3.33 -9.24 14.24
CA ASN A 69 2.24 -10.16 13.92
C ASN A 69 1.12 -9.55 13.04
N PRO A 70 1.44 -8.82 11.94
CA PRO A 70 0.42 -8.22 11.09
C PRO A 70 -0.51 -9.30 10.51
N LYS A 71 -1.81 -9.01 10.45
CA LYS A 71 -2.82 -9.97 9.95
C LYS A 71 -2.84 -10.06 8.42
N LYS A 72 -2.38 -9.01 7.74
CA LYS A 72 -2.17 -8.95 6.29
C LYS A 72 -0.70 -8.66 5.98
N SER A 73 -0.35 -8.37 4.73
CA SER A 73 0.97 -7.84 4.40
C SER A 73 1.31 -6.64 5.30
N ALA A 74 2.56 -6.60 5.74
CA ALA A 74 3.08 -5.52 6.58
C ALA A 74 3.08 -4.16 5.86
N GLY A 75 3.00 -4.14 4.53
CA GLY A 75 2.74 -2.91 3.82
C GLY A 75 2.58 -3.03 2.32
N VAL A 76 2.18 -1.91 1.72
CA VAL A 76 2.02 -1.71 0.27
C VAL A 76 2.72 -0.41 -0.12
N ILE A 77 3.49 -0.48 -1.20
CA ILE A 77 4.07 0.67 -1.89
C ILE A 77 3.56 0.63 -3.33
N LEU A 78 2.77 1.62 -3.73
CA LEU A 78 2.07 1.63 -5.03
C LEU A 78 2.36 2.89 -5.83
N ALA A 79 3.04 2.75 -6.97
CA ALA A 79 3.36 3.82 -7.91
C ALA A 79 3.55 3.29 -9.34
N ASN A 80 3.69 4.21 -10.31
CA ASN A 80 3.99 3.88 -11.69
C ASN A 80 5.12 4.75 -12.25
N SER A 81 5.52 4.51 -13.50
CA SER A 81 6.61 5.25 -14.15
C SER A 81 6.26 6.70 -14.52
N SER A 82 4.98 7.06 -14.68
CA SER A 82 4.56 8.44 -14.94
C SER A 82 4.54 9.31 -13.68
N SER A 83 4.38 8.70 -12.52
CA SER A 83 4.34 9.34 -11.19
C SER A 83 5.19 8.52 -10.20
N PRO A 84 6.52 8.46 -10.39
CA PRO A 84 7.37 7.62 -9.57
C PRO A 84 7.45 8.14 -8.13
N MET A 85 7.67 7.23 -7.18
CA MET A 85 8.11 7.63 -5.84
C MET A 85 9.59 7.94 -5.86
N VAL A 86 9.99 9.00 -5.17
CA VAL A 86 11.39 9.45 -5.14
C VAL A 86 11.84 9.62 -3.69
N ASN A 87 13.01 9.08 -3.35
CA ASN A 87 13.59 9.22 -2.02
C ASN A 87 12.68 8.70 -0.89
N VAL A 88 12.29 7.42 -0.99
CA VAL A 88 11.59 6.70 0.08
C VAL A 88 12.62 5.87 0.85
N VAL A 89 12.74 6.11 2.15
CA VAL A 89 13.75 5.50 3.02
C VAL A 89 13.08 4.77 4.18
N PHE A 90 13.53 3.55 4.44
CA PHE A 90 13.16 2.74 5.60
C PHE A 90 14.39 2.62 6.49
N GLU A 91 14.33 3.21 7.67
CA GLU A 91 15.43 3.26 8.65
C GLU A 91 14.94 2.56 9.92
N ASP A 92 15.55 1.44 10.29
CA ASP A 92 15.14 0.64 11.46
C ASP A 92 13.64 0.29 11.45
N VAL A 93 13.14 -0.16 10.29
CA VAL A 93 11.78 -0.70 10.14
C VAL A 93 11.86 -2.23 10.21
N VAL A 94 11.22 -2.81 11.23
CA VAL A 94 11.25 -4.24 11.52
C VAL A 94 9.84 -4.81 11.44
N VAL A 95 9.70 -5.95 10.76
CA VAL A 95 8.47 -6.73 10.72
C VAL A 95 8.74 -8.08 11.39
N ASN A 96 8.09 -8.32 12.52
CA ASN A 96 8.17 -9.57 13.27
C ASN A 96 6.96 -10.44 12.97
N ASN A 97 7.18 -11.72 12.67
CA ASN A 97 6.15 -12.72 12.37
C ASN A 97 5.15 -12.24 11.28
N PRO A 98 5.62 -11.95 10.05
CA PRO A 98 4.75 -11.49 8.97
C PRO A 98 3.71 -12.54 8.56
N ALA A 99 2.58 -12.08 8.02
CA ALA A 99 1.61 -12.95 7.36
C ALA A 99 2.22 -13.66 6.13
N SER A 100 1.68 -14.83 5.79
CA SER A 100 2.11 -15.68 4.66
C SER A 100 1.80 -15.09 3.28
N GLY A 101 0.78 -14.24 3.17
CA GLY A 101 0.27 -13.72 1.90
C GLY A 101 0.38 -12.20 1.76
N ALA A 102 0.52 -11.73 0.51
CA ALA A 102 0.56 -10.30 0.16
C ALA A 102 -0.73 -9.53 0.53
N PHE A 103 -1.85 -10.24 0.71
CA PHE A 103 -3.16 -9.65 1.03
C PHE A 103 -3.83 -10.27 2.26
N GLY A 104 -3.11 -11.12 3.00
CA GLY A 104 -3.68 -12.03 4.00
C GLY A 104 -4.10 -13.36 3.38
N ASP A 105 -4.36 -14.35 4.23
CA ASP A 105 -5.02 -15.61 3.88
C ASP A 105 -6.53 -15.42 3.75
#